data_AF-A0A3D8IZ90-F1
#
_entry.id   AF-A0A3D8IZ90-F1
#
_cell.length_a   1.000
_cell.length_b   1.000
_cell.length_c   1.000
_cell.angle_alpha   90.00
_cell.angle_beta   90.00
_cell.angle_gamma   90.00
#
_symmetry.space_group_name_H-M   'P 1'
#
loop_
_entity.id
_entity.type
_entity.pdbx_description
1 polymer ?
#
loop_
_entity_poly.entity_id
_entity_poly.type
_entity_poly.pdbx_seq_one_letter_code
_entity_poly.pdbx_strand_id
1 'polypeptide(L)'
;MKQLFYFAFGVLIMFFMLSNNLYSNPSYDLETMKIEKENRKSNDYANYFMCKYKKELNLSINSCETIKAAINAVKASEAIEKLLNNLSEKYINDNDTYALTPEVLIKRFNENDLNSLRILENRLDRAKKDFCLYHSRLNEKEREYLENSNLKYNNRLLYNEIGANDFCSDFEKKK
;
A
#
# COMPACT_ATOMS: atom_id res chain seq x y z
N MET A 1 -25.31 -2.96 -3.24
CA MET A 1 -24.35 -2.40 -2.26
C MET A 1 -24.06 -3.37 -1.09
N LYS A 2 -23.81 -4.67 -1.35
CA LYS A 2 -23.45 -5.65 -0.29
C LYS A 2 -22.22 -6.50 -0.62
N GLN A 3 -21.64 -6.37 -1.82
CA GLN A 3 -20.51 -7.21 -2.27
C GLN A 3 -19.15 -6.49 -2.26
N LEU A 4 -19.10 -5.18 -2.02
CA LEU A 4 -17.84 -4.43 -1.87
C LEU A 4 -17.15 -4.68 -0.50
N PHE A 5 -17.84 -5.27 0.47
CA PHE A 5 -17.35 -5.42 1.84
C PHE A 5 -16.44 -6.64 2.08
N TYR A 6 -16.46 -7.66 1.21
CA TYR A 6 -15.73 -8.91 1.46
C TYR A 6 -14.30 -8.93 0.92
N PHE A 7 -13.91 -8.00 0.04
CA PHE A 7 -12.59 -8.02 -0.57
C PHE A 7 -11.54 -7.13 0.09
N ALA A 8 -11.96 -6.16 0.91
CA ALA A 8 -11.03 -5.35 1.70
C ALA A 8 -10.52 -6.10 2.96
N PHE A 9 -11.25 -7.13 3.40
CA PHE A 9 -10.96 -7.84 4.66
C PHE A 9 -10.19 -9.16 4.52
N GLY A 10 -10.22 -9.80 3.35
CA GLY A 10 -9.42 -11.01 3.09
C GLY A 10 -7.90 -10.78 3.12
N VAL A 11 -7.45 -9.52 3.01
CA VAL A 11 -6.03 -9.15 3.06
C VAL A 11 -5.61 -8.68 4.46
N LEU A 12 -6.55 -8.31 5.34
CA LEU A 12 -6.24 -7.70 6.63
C LEU A 12 -5.95 -8.72 7.76
N ILE A 13 -6.42 -9.97 7.64
CA ILE A 13 -6.29 -10.99 8.70
C ILE A 13 -5.05 -11.89 8.51
N MET A 14 -4.38 -11.84 7.36
CA MET A 14 -3.12 -12.60 7.17
C MET A 14 -1.86 -11.90 7.72
N PHE A 15 -2.00 -10.75 8.39
CA PHE A 15 -0.86 -9.98 8.96
C PHE A 15 -0.73 -10.04 10.50
N PHE A 16 -1.63 -10.73 11.21
CA PHE A 16 -1.62 -10.82 12.68
C PHE A 16 -0.69 -11.89 13.27
N MET A 17 0.49 -12.10 12.68
CA MET A 17 1.54 -12.98 13.21
C MET A 17 2.90 -12.28 13.41
N LEU A 18 2.91 -10.96 13.57
CA LEU A 18 4.13 -10.21 13.91
C LEU A 18 3.85 -9.13 14.96
N SER A 19 3.33 -9.53 16.11
CA SER A 19 3.46 -8.79 17.35
C SER A 19 4.51 -9.46 18.23
N ASN A 20 5.71 -8.89 18.28
CA ASN A 20 6.56 -8.80 19.47
C ASN A 20 7.72 -7.86 19.19
N ASN A 21 7.57 -6.59 19.56
CA ASN A 21 8.41 -5.95 20.58
C ASN A 21 8.07 -4.45 20.67
N LEU A 22 7.45 -4.10 21.78
CA LEU A 22 7.30 -2.72 22.24
C LEU A 22 8.46 -2.42 23.21
N TYR A 23 8.93 -1.18 23.18
CA TYR A 23 9.89 -0.49 24.06
C TYR A 23 11.40 -0.63 23.77
N SER A 24 11.98 0.40 23.15
CA SER A 24 12.62 1.55 23.85
C SER A 24 13.49 2.33 22.85
N ASN A 25 13.48 3.66 22.92
CA ASN A 25 14.25 4.53 22.03
C ASN A 25 15.56 4.94 22.74
N PRO A 26 16.73 4.76 22.09
CA PRO A 26 17.48 5.95 21.66
C PRO A 26 18.13 5.81 20.26
N SER A 27 17.77 4.80 19.48
CA SER A 27 18.36 4.54 18.17
C SER A 27 17.57 5.26 17.07
N TYR A 28 18.17 6.28 16.47
CA TYR A 28 17.96 6.49 15.03
C TYR A 28 18.54 5.24 14.35
N ASP A 29 17.74 4.17 14.35
CA ASP A 29 18.21 2.80 14.26
C ASP A 29 18.75 2.49 12.87
N LEU A 30 19.70 1.56 12.78
CA LEU A 30 20.24 1.05 11.51
C LEU A 30 19.10 0.60 10.59
N GLU A 31 18.01 0.10 11.18
CA GLU A 31 16.79 -0.26 10.48
C GLU A 31 16.05 0.94 9.88
N THR A 32 15.85 2.02 10.65
CA THR A 32 15.25 3.27 10.15
C THR A 32 16.06 3.85 9.00
N MET A 33 17.39 3.87 9.12
CA MET A 33 18.29 4.34 8.05
C MET A 33 18.18 3.48 6.79
N LYS A 34 18.05 2.16 6.93
CA LYS A 34 17.84 1.24 5.79
C LYS A 34 16.50 1.53 5.10
N ILE A 35 15.43 1.72 5.86
CA ILE A 35 14.10 2.05 5.33
C ILE A 35 14.13 3.38 4.57
N GLU A 36 14.73 4.43 5.14
CA GLU A 36 14.87 5.74 4.48
C GLU A 36 15.64 5.64 3.16
N LYS A 37 16.71 4.85 3.14
CA LYS A 37 17.51 4.62 1.93
C LYS A 37 16.71 3.92 0.83
N GLU A 38 15.99 2.85 1.16
CA GLU A 38 15.14 2.14 0.20
C GLU A 38 14.00 3.03 -0.31
N ASN A 39 13.37 3.79 0.59
CA ASN A 39 12.35 4.76 0.22
C ASN A 39 12.88 5.82 -0.75
N ARG A 40 14.10 6.34 -0.52
CA ARG A 40 14.74 7.30 -1.43
C ARG A 40 14.98 6.66 -2.81
N LYS A 41 15.54 5.46 -2.87
CA LYS A 41 15.77 4.71 -4.12
C LYS A 41 14.47 4.56 -4.93
N SER A 42 13.39 4.14 -4.27
CA SER A 42 12.07 3.97 -4.92
C SER A 42 11.45 5.29 -5.35
N ASN A 43 11.59 6.35 -4.56
CA ASN A 43 11.12 7.69 -4.93
C ASN A 43 11.92 8.27 -6.11
N ASP A 44 13.25 8.13 -6.13
CA ASP A 44 14.10 8.58 -7.24
C ASP A 44 13.78 7.83 -8.53
N TYR A 45 13.40 6.56 -8.42
CA TYR A 45 12.87 5.77 -9.53
C TYR A 45 11.53 6.33 -10.03
N ALA A 46 10.56 6.52 -9.13
CA ALA A 46 9.22 7.02 -9.46
C ALA A 46 9.23 8.45 -10.01
N ASN A 47 10.15 9.30 -9.54
CA ASN A 47 10.29 10.71 -9.94
C ASN A 47 11.08 10.89 -11.24
N TYR A 48 11.22 9.84 -12.04
CA TYR A 48 11.86 9.85 -13.37
C TYR A 48 13.34 10.16 -13.40
N PHE A 49 13.99 10.44 -12.26
CA PHE A 49 15.43 10.70 -12.25
C PHE A 49 16.19 9.47 -12.78
N MET A 50 15.84 8.25 -12.33
CA MET A 50 16.42 7.01 -12.87
C MET A 50 15.88 6.62 -14.26
N CYS A 51 14.67 7.03 -14.63
CA CYS A 51 14.09 6.70 -15.95
C CYS A 51 14.66 7.58 -17.08
N LYS A 52 15.01 8.83 -16.77
CA LYS A 52 15.53 9.83 -17.72
C LYS A 52 16.95 9.51 -18.22
N TYR A 53 17.77 8.85 -17.40
CA TYR A 53 19.16 8.52 -17.76
C TYR A 53 19.34 7.13 -18.38
N LYS A 54 18.24 6.39 -18.62
CA LYS A 54 18.27 5.01 -19.12
C LYS A 54 17.95 4.88 -20.61
N LYS A 55 18.57 5.72 -21.44
CA LYS A 55 18.67 5.46 -22.89
C LYS A 55 19.26 4.07 -23.18
N GLU A 56 19.98 3.48 -22.23
CA GLU A 56 20.66 2.17 -22.34
C GLU A 56 19.82 0.96 -21.88
N LEU A 57 18.73 1.16 -21.12
CA LEU A 57 17.93 0.05 -20.57
C LEU A 57 16.52 -0.04 -21.17
N ASN A 58 16.18 0.84 -22.11
CA ASN A 58 14.93 0.83 -22.88
C ASN A 58 13.65 0.72 -22.00
N LEU A 59 13.64 1.39 -20.84
CA LEU A 59 12.48 1.44 -19.95
C LEU A 59 11.55 2.58 -20.33
N SER A 60 10.24 2.31 -20.39
CA SER A 60 9.23 3.31 -20.72
C SER A 60 8.75 4.10 -19.49
N ILE A 61 8.01 5.17 -19.76
CA ILE A 61 7.28 5.94 -18.75
C ILE A 61 6.36 5.06 -17.88
N ASN A 62 5.83 3.97 -18.44
CA ASN A 62 4.91 3.07 -17.74
C ASN A 62 5.62 2.33 -16.60
N SER A 63 6.91 2.04 -16.73
CA SER A 63 7.69 1.43 -15.65
C SER A 63 7.76 2.33 -14.42
N CYS A 64 7.98 3.63 -14.61
CA CYS A 64 8.07 4.61 -13.53
C CYS A 64 6.69 4.86 -12.90
N GLU A 65 5.66 5.02 -13.72
CA GLU A 65 4.29 5.23 -13.25
C GLU A 65 3.71 3.99 -12.53
N THR A 66 4.11 2.78 -12.91
CA THR A 66 3.77 1.55 -12.16
C THR A 66 4.32 1.62 -10.73
N ILE A 67 5.62 1.94 -10.57
CA ILE A 67 6.26 2.05 -9.26
C ILE A 67 5.66 3.21 -8.44
N LYS A 68 5.39 4.34 -9.07
CA LYS A 68 4.74 5.49 -8.42
C LYS A 68 3.35 5.13 -7.91
N ALA A 69 2.55 4.42 -8.71
CA ALA A 69 1.24 3.93 -8.30
C ALA A 69 1.34 2.95 -7.13
N ALA A 70 2.33 2.04 -7.15
CA ALA A 70 2.59 1.14 -6.03
C ALA A 70 2.95 1.88 -4.73
N ILE A 71 3.85 2.88 -4.79
CA ILE A 71 4.19 3.73 -3.64
C ILE A 71 2.94 4.46 -3.11
N ASN A 72 2.11 5.00 -3.99
CA ASN A 72 0.88 5.68 -3.60
C ASN A 72 -0.12 4.73 -2.93
N ALA A 73 -0.21 3.48 -3.40
CA ALA A 73 -1.05 2.45 -2.78
C ALA A 73 -0.54 2.11 -1.37
N VAL A 74 0.77 1.94 -1.18
CA VAL A 74 1.38 1.72 0.15
C VAL A 74 1.08 2.89 1.09
N LYS A 75 1.34 4.13 0.67
CA LYS A 75 1.06 5.33 1.47
C LYS A 75 -0.41 5.46 1.86
N ALA A 76 -1.32 5.20 0.92
CA ALA A 76 -2.75 5.25 1.19
C ALA A 76 -3.18 4.16 2.19
N SER A 77 -2.66 2.94 2.04
CA SER A 77 -2.92 1.83 2.97
C SER A 77 -2.44 2.14 4.38
N GLU A 78 -1.21 2.64 4.53
CA GLU A 78 -0.66 3.03 5.84
C GLU A 78 -1.45 4.17 6.49
N ALA A 79 -1.93 5.13 5.68
CA ALA A 79 -2.79 6.20 6.18
C ALA A 79 -4.15 5.68 6.67
N ILE A 80 -4.74 4.69 5.97
CA ILE A 80 -5.97 4.03 6.42
C ILE A 80 -5.73 3.29 7.73
N GLU A 81 -4.67 2.48 7.80
CA GLU A 81 -4.30 1.73 9.00
C GLU A 81 -4.09 2.65 10.20
N LYS A 82 -3.32 3.73 10.01
CA LYS A 82 -3.10 4.73 11.07
C LYS A 82 -4.40 5.41 11.49
N LEU A 83 -5.27 5.76 10.55
CA LEU A 83 -6.58 6.33 10.88
C LEU A 83 -7.41 5.33 11.69
N LEU A 84 -7.49 4.08 11.26
CA LEU A 84 -8.26 3.04 11.95
C LEU A 84 -7.71 2.77 13.36
N ASN A 85 -6.39 2.72 13.53
CA ASN A 85 -5.77 2.57 14.84
C ASN A 85 -6.12 3.75 15.77
N ASN A 86 -5.95 4.99 15.30
CA ASN A 86 -6.32 6.18 16.07
C ASN A 86 -7.81 6.23 16.42
N LEU A 87 -8.68 5.83 15.48
CA LEU A 87 -10.11 5.78 15.73
C LEU A 87 -10.48 4.65 16.69
N SER A 88 -9.76 3.53 16.65
CA SER A 88 -9.93 2.46 17.64
C SER A 88 -9.62 2.95 19.04
N GLU A 89 -8.49 3.64 19.24
CA GLU A 89 -8.14 4.24 20.54
C GLU A 89 -9.15 5.28 21.01
N LYS A 90 -9.74 6.05 20.08
CA LYS A 90 -10.73 7.09 20.38
C LYS A 90 -12.10 6.54 20.80
N TYR A 91 -12.52 5.39 20.24
CA TYR A 91 -13.90 4.87 20.39
C TYR A 91 -14.00 3.54 21.15
N ILE A 92 -12.87 2.93 21.52
CA ILE A 92 -12.80 1.85 22.51
C ILE A 92 -12.83 2.49 23.89
N ASN A 93 -13.81 2.11 24.71
CA ASN A 93 -13.90 2.52 26.11
C ASN A 93 -13.39 1.41 27.03
N ASP A 94 -12.96 1.75 28.24
CA ASP A 94 -12.51 0.77 29.26
C ASP A 94 -13.58 -0.30 29.62
N ASN A 95 -14.86 -0.01 29.34
CA ASN A 95 -15.99 -0.92 29.55
C ASN A 95 -16.31 -1.83 28.34
N ASP A 96 -15.60 -1.70 27.21
CA ASP A 96 -15.74 -2.62 26.09
C ASP A 96 -15.08 -3.96 26.47
N THR A 97 -15.90 -4.82 27.08
CA THR A 97 -15.52 -6.12 27.67
C THR A 97 -15.09 -7.19 26.64
N TYR A 98 -15.19 -6.88 25.35
CA TYR A 98 -14.77 -7.75 24.26
C TYR A 98 -14.03 -6.96 23.19
N ALA A 99 -13.06 -7.60 22.53
CA ALA A 99 -12.42 -7.04 21.34
C ALA A 99 -13.50 -6.74 20.28
N LEU A 100 -13.80 -5.45 20.08
CA LEU A 100 -14.79 -5.03 19.10
C LEU A 100 -14.30 -5.42 17.71
N THR A 101 -15.15 -6.10 16.94
CA THR A 101 -14.81 -6.36 15.54
C THR A 101 -14.73 -5.03 14.78
N PRO A 102 -13.91 -4.95 13.71
CA PRO A 102 -13.80 -3.74 12.91
C PRO A 102 -15.14 -3.22 12.38
N GLU A 103 -16.10 -4.09 12.01
CA GLU A 103 -17.42 -3.63 11.56
C GLU A 103 -18.25 -2.96 12.66
N VAL A 104 -18.10 -3.41 13.92
CA VAL A 104 -18.78 -2.80 15.06
C VAL A 104 -18.15 -1.45 15.38
N LEU A 105 -16.82 -1.36 15.29
CA LEU A 105 -16.08 -0.14 15.54
C LEU A 105 -16.41 0.96 14.51
N ILE A 106 -16.47 0.60 13.21
CA ILE A 106 -16.79 1.55 12.13
C ILE A 106 -18.17 2.18 12.30
N LYS A 107 -19.15 1.47 12.87
CA LYS A 107 -20.49 2.01 13.14
C LYS A 107 -20.49 3.09 14.23
N ARG A 108 -19.45 3.16 15.05
CA ARG A 108 -19.30 4.18 16.10
C ARG A 108 -18.64 5.46 15.58
N PHE A 109 -18.07 5.44 14.37
CA PHE A 109 -17.42 6.60 13.79
C PHE A 109 -18.44 7.68 13.46
N ASN A 110 -18.10 8.92 13.79
CA ASN A 110 -18.89 10.07 13.35
C ASN A 110 -18.72 10.32 11.84
N GLU A 111 -19.53 11.22 11.29
CA GLU A 111 -19.52 11.52 9.86
C GLU A 111 -18.17 12.05 9.33
N ASN A 112 -17.43 12.81 10.13
CA ASN A 112 -16.11 13.34 9.75
C ASN A 112 -15.05 12.23 9.66
N ASP A 113 -15.08 11.29 10.60
CA ASP A 113 -14.18 10.15 10.65
C ASP A 113 -14.46 9.20 9.46
N LEU A 114 -15.75 8.96 9.15
CA LEU A 114 -16.19 8.20 7.97
C LEU A 114 -15.80 8.89 6.65
N ASN A 115 -15.95 10.21 6.58
CA ASN A 115 -15.54 10.99 5.40
C ASN A 115 -14.03 10.91 5.17
N SER A 116 -13.24 10.98 6.23
CA SER A 116 -11.77 10.84 6.16
C SER A 116 -11.37 9.46 5.66
N LEU A 117 -12.00 8.40 6.19
CA LEU A 117 -11.79 7.03 5.72
C LEU A 117 -12.12 6.89 4.23
N ARG A 118 -13.29 7.38 3.80
CA ARG A 118 -13.72 7.35 2.40
C ARG A 118 -12.75 8.08 1.46
N ILE A 119 -12.17 9.20 1.89
CA ILE A 119 -11.16 9.93 1.10
C ILE A 119 -9.91 9.08 0.91
N LEU A 120 -9.46 8.39 1.96
CA LEU A 120 -8.27 7.54 1.89
C LEU A 120 -8.53 6.26 1.06
N GLU A 121 -9.70 5.64 1.21
CA GLU A 121 -10.13 4.51 0.37
C GLU A 121 -10.16 4.89 -1.11
N ASN A 122 -10.72 6.06 -1.44
CA ASN A 122 -10.71 6.57 -2.82
C ASN A 122 -9.29 6.80 -3.36
N ARG A 123 -8.34 7.21 -2.51
CA ARG A 123 -6.92 7.35 -2.91
C ARG A 123 -6.29 5.98 -3.17
N LEU A 124 -6.57 5.01 -2.31
CA LEU A 124 -6.09 3.65 -2.48
C LEU A 124 -6.65 3.02 -3.76
N ASP A 125 -7.96 3.14 -4.00
CA ASP A 125 -8.61 2.61 -5.20
C ASP A 125 -8.11 3.27 -6.48
N ARG A 126 -7.85 4.58 -6.44
CA ARG A 126 -7.20 5.26 -7.57
C ARG A 126 -5.80 4.71 -7.83
N ALA A 127 -4.97 4.59 -6.78
CA ALA A 127 -3.61 4.07 -6.92
C ALA A 127 -3.60 2.63 -7.47
N LYS A 128 -4.53 1.78 -7.01
CA LYS A 128 -4.76 0.43 -7.53
C LYS A 128 -5.14 0.41 -9.01
N LYS A 129 -6.08 1.27 -9.40
CA LYS A 129 -6.52 1.41 -10.80
C LYS A 129 -5.36 1.85 -11.70
N ASP A 130 -4.60 2.85 -11.25
CA ASP A 130 -3.44 3.36 -11.97
C ASP A 130 -2.36 2.29 -12.10
N PHE A 131 -2.09 1.54 -11.02
CA PHE A 131 -1.14 0.43 -11.05
C PHE A 131 -1.49 -0.58 -12.15
N CYS A 132 -2.74 -1.05 -12.21
CA CYS A 132 -3.16 -2.01 -13.25
C CYS A 132 -3.15 -1.42 -14.65
N LEU A 133 -3.53 -0.15 -14.79
CA LEU A 133 -3.44 0.57 -16.07
C LEU A 133 -2.00 0.60 -16.60
N TYR A 134 -1.01 0.88 -15.76
CA TYR A 134 0.37 0.95 -16.20
C TYR A 134 1.00 -0.44 -16.35
N HIS A 135 0.69 -1.37 -15.46
CA HIS A 135 1.13 -2.78 -15.53
C HIS A 135 0.74 -3.44 -16.85
N SER A 136 -0.51 -3.28 -17.29
CA SER A 136 -0.99 -3.80 -18.59
C SER A 136 -0.24 -3.25 -19.82
N ARG A 137 0.48 -2.13 -19.66
CA ARG A 137 1.25 -1.48 -20.73
C ARG A 137 2.74 -1.80 -20.69
N LEU A 138 3.20 -2.55 -19.67
CA LEU A 138 4.58 -3.01 -19.58
C LEU A 138 4.81 -4.16 -20.54
N ASN A 139 5.88 -4.06 -21.32
CA ASN A 139 6.39 -5.20 -22.09
C ASN A 139 7.18 -6.17 -21.20
N GLU A 140 7.47 -7.37 -21.72
CA GLU A 140 8.16 -8.44 -20.99
C GLU A 140 9.50 -8.00 -20.38
N LYS A 141 10.33 -7.25 -21.11
CA LYS A 141 11.63 -6.77 -20.62
C LYS A 141 11.47 -5.79 -19.47
N GLU A 142 10.43 -4.97 -19.50
CA GLU A 142 10.14 -4.03 -18.40
C GLU A 142 9.66 -4.77 -17.16
N ARG A 143 8.81 -5.78 -17.32
CA ARG A 143 8.33 -6.63 -16.22
C ARG A 143 9.49 -7.35 -15.54
N GLU A 144 10.35 -8.00 -16.34
CA GLU A 144 11.57 -8.65 -15.86
C GLU A 144 12.50 -7.67 -15.15
N TYR A 145 12.67 -6.46 -15.71
CA TYR A 145 13.50 -5.44 -15.09
C TYR A 145 12.95 -5.01 -13.72
N LEU A 146 11.64 -4.76 -13.62
CA LEU A 146 10.99 -4.35 -12.37
C LEU A 146 11.07 -5.45 -11.32
N GLU A 147 10.83 -6.72 -11.69
CA GLU A 147 10.99 -7.88 -10.79
C GLU A 147 12.39 -7.92 -10.18
N ASN A 148 13.42 -7.82 -11.03
CA ASN A 148 14.82 -7.91 -10.61
C ASN A 148 15.31 -6.68 -9.82
N SER A 149 14.63 -5.54 -9.96
CA SER A 149 15.02 -4.28 -9.32
C SER A 149 14.91 -4.31 -7.78
N ASN A 150 14.08 -5.22 -7.24
CA ASN A 150 13.81 -5.39 -5.82
C ASN A 150 13.49 -4.06 -5.11
N LEU A 151 12.77 -3.16 -5.78
CA LEU A 151 12.41 -1.86 -5.22
C LEU A 151 11.43 -2.02 -4.05
N LYS A 152 11.72 -1.36 -2.94
CA LYS A 152 10.92 -1.43 -1.71
C LYS A 152 10.50 -0.04 -1.24
N TYR A 153 9.32 0.03 -0.62
CA TYR A 153 8.88 1.20 0.13
C TYR A 153 8.34 0.75 1.49
N ASN A 154 8.87 1.29 2.58
CA ASN A 154 8.58 0.85 3.95
C ASN A 154 8.64 -0.68 4.09
N ASN A 155 9.74 -1.27 3.63
CA ASN A 155 9.99 -2.73 3.59
C ASN A 155 9.03 -3.57 2.73
N ARG A 156 8.05 -2.96 2.04
CA ARG A 156 7.15 -3.66 1.12
C ARG A 156 7.75 -3.67 -0.28
N LEU A 157 7.82 -4.86 -0.89
CA LEU A 157 8.20 -5.01 -2.30
C LEU A 157 7.15 -4.31 -3.18
N LEU A 158 7.60 -3.47 -4.11
CA LEU A 158 6.72 -2.64 -4.93
C LEU A 158 6.23 -3.34 -6.20
N TYR A 159 6.92 -4.38 -6.64
CA TYR A 159 6.56 -5.12 -7.83
C TYR A 159 6.93 -6.59 -7.70
N ASN A 160 5.96 -7.45 -7.99
CA ASN A 160 6.13 -8.87 -8.24
C ASN A 160 5.16 -9.26 -9.36
N GLU A 161 5.65 -9.85 -10.46
CA GLU A 161 4.88 -10.11 -11.67
C GLU A 161 3.64 -10.99 -11.41
N ILE A 162 3.83 -12.09 -10.65
CA ILE A 162 2.73 -13.01 -10.31
C ILE A 162 1.68 -12.27 -9.48
N GLY A 163 2.09 -11.61 -8.41
CA GLY A 163 1.19 -10.85 -7.54
C GLY A 163 0.49 -9.70 -8.28
N ALA A 164 1.18 -9.02 -9.20
CA ALA A 164 0.60 -7.96 -10.02
C ALA A 164 -0.46 -8.48 -11.00
N ASN A 165 -0.21 -9.62 -11.64
CA ASN A 165 -1.15 -10.26 -12.56
C ASN A 165 -2.41 -10.75 -11.82
N ASP A 166 -2.25 -11.41 -10.67
CA ASP A 166 -3.38 -11.88 -9.86
C ASP A 166 -4.22 -10.70 -9.37
N PHE A 167 -3.56 -9.68 -8.82
CA PHE A 167 -4.22 -8.47 -8.34
C PHE A 167 -5.03 -7.77 -9.44
N CYS A 168 -4.43 -7.57 -10.62
CA CYS A 168 -5.09 -6.86 -11.70
C CYS A 168 -6.20 -7.68 -12.38
N SER A 169 -6.04 -9.00 -12.48
CA SER A 169 -7.09 -9.88 -12.98
C SER A 169 -8.35 -9.84 -12.09
N ASP A 170 -8.16 -9.83 -10.76
CA ASP A 170 -9.26 -9.74 -9.81
C ASP A 170 -9.89 -8.33 -9.76
N PHE A 171 -9.10 -7.30 -10.05
CA PHE A 171 -9.59 -5.93 -10.16
C PHE A 171 -10.50 -5.74 -11.39
N GLU A 172 -10.18 -6.38 -12.52
CA GLU A 172 -11.00 -6.32 -13.73
C GLU A 172 -12.32 -7.07 -13.60
N LYS A 173 -12.34 -8.21 -12.90
CA LYS A 173 -13.56 -9.02 -12.66
C LYS A 173 -14.60 -8.35 -11.75
N LYS A 174 -14.21 -7.34 -10.97
CA LYS A 174 -15.08 -6.64 -10.00
C LYS A 174 -15.71 -5.36 -10.54
N LYS A 175 -15.38 -4.98 -11.78
CA LYS A 175 -16.12 -3.93 -12.51
C LYS A 175 -17.41 -4.49 -13.08
#